data_AF-A0A176WEY0-F1
#
_entry.id   AF-A0A176WEY0-F1
#
_cell.length_a   1.000
_cell.length_b   1.000
_cell.length_c   1.000
_cell.angle_alpha   90.00
_cell.angle_beta   90.00
_cell.angle_gamma   90.00
#
_symmetry.space_group_name_H-M   'P 1'
#
loop_
_entity.id
_entity.type
_entity.pdbx_description
1 polymer ?
#
loop_
_entity_poly.entity_id
_entity_poly.type
_entity_poly.pdbx_seq_one_letter_code
_entity_poly.pdbx_strand_id
1 'polypeptide(L)'
;MTGGLQNGARPVMRMLRLEGFPIFQQLLLEERLLRTSNDNWCVINDGTSPPAIVMGISGKPEKLLDVEKVVKDDLCVIKRFSGGGTVVVDEDTLFVSLICSRSAVPDLQLYPRHIMNWTELLDSRMAYLKVPERAPAYRQARDHSDFICRLQDFFPSREYFVDTIAEGLEHHFILGEENLNDVVDEFAERSHISSTNVLSRDDLAASLKHLS
;
A
#
# COMPACT_ATOMS: atom_id res chain seq x y z
N MET A 1 -33.07 -26.77 -24.12
CA MET A 1 -32.33 -27.27 -22.94
C MET A 1 -31.06 -26.42 -22.82
N THR A 2 -31.11 -25.21 -22.24
CA THR A 2 -31.03 -24.94 -20.79
C THR A 2 -29.69 -25.33 -20.16
N GLY A 3 -28.62 -24.63 -20.55
CA GLY A 3 -27.45 -24.40 -19.70
C GLY A 3 -27.57 -22.98 -19.15
N GLY A 4 -27.87 -22.83 -17.86
CA GLY A 4 -28.23 -21.53 -17.28
C GLY A 4 -27.05 -20.57 -17.17
N LEU A 5 -27.29 -19.30 -17.49
CA LEU A 5 -26.49 -18.19 -16.96
C LEU A 5 -26.59 -18.24 -15.44
N GLN A 6 -25.50 -18.61 -14.76
CA GLN A 6 -25.39 -18.34 -13.33
C GLN A 6 -25.19 -16.84 -13.16
N ASN A 7 -26.30 -16.09 -13.01
CA ASN A 7 -26.29 -14.78 -12.39
C ASN A 7 -25.97 -14.96 -10.89
N GLY A 8 -24.71 -15.28 -10.59
CA GLY A 8 -24.17 -15.07 -9.25
C GLY A 8 -24.22 -13.57 -8.97
N ALA A 9 -24.79 -13.18 -7.83
CA ALA A 9 -24.76 -11.78 -7.42
C ALA A 9 -23.30 -11.31 -7.29
N ARG A 10 -22.98 -10.15 -7.86
CA ARG A 10 -21.67 -9.50 -7.65
C ARG A 10 -21.43 -9.38 -6.13
N PRO A 11 -20.26 -9.78 -5.61
CA PRO A 11 -19.94 -9.62 -4.20
C PRO A 11 -19.88 -8.14 -3.81
N VAL A 12 -20.11 -7.84 -2.52
CA VAL A 12 -19.98 -6.48 -1.99
C VAL A 12 -18.50 -6.13 -1.82
N MET A 13 -18.14 -4.89 -2.16
CA MET A 13 -16.88 -4.23 -1.82
C MET A 13 -17.18 -3.04 -0.91
N ARG A 14 -16.63 -3.08 0.30
CA ARG A 14 -16.69 -1.99 1.28
C ARG A 14 -15.62 -0.94 0.91
N MET A 15 -16.07 0.23 0.48
CA MET A 15 -15.22 1.37 0.10
C MET A 15 -14.98 2.24 1.33
N LEU A 16 -13.73 2.46 1.70
CA LEU A 16 -13.36 3.40 2.77
C LEU A 16 -12.46 4.48 2.17
N ARG A 17 -12.99 5.70 2.08
CA ARG A 17 -12.28 6.88 1.56
C ARG A 17 -11.77 7.74 2.70
N LEU A 18 -10.49 8.08 2.65
CA LEU A 18 -9.75 8.82 3.67
C LEU A 18 -8.99 9.97 2.99
N GLU A 19 -8.71 11.03 3.76
CA GLU A 19 -7.97 12.20 3.30
C GLU A 19 -6.93 12.57 4.38
N GLY A 20 -5.65 12.64 3.98
CA GLY A 20 -4.53 12.97 4.87
C GLY A 20 -4.30 11.98 6.02
N PHE A 21 -4.94 10.81 6.02
CA PHE A 21 -4.99 9.94 7.19
C PHE A 21 -3.59 9.36 7.50
N PRO A 22 -3.14 9.31 8.77
CA PRO A 22 -1.77 8.88 9.08
C PRO A 22 -1.50 7.45 8.64
N ILE A 23 -0.53 7.25 7.74
CA ILE A 23 -0.24 5.96 7.11
C ILE A 23 0.06 4.84 8.11
N PHE A 24 0.61 5.13 9.29
CA PHE A 24 0.76 4.13 10.34
C PHE A 24 -0.59 3.60 10.85
N GLN A 25 -1.59 4.48 11.03
CA GLN A 25 -2.94 4.09 11.43
C GLN A 25 -3.66 3.35 10.31
N GLN A 26 -3.48 3.79 9.05
CA GLN A 26 -4.00 3.08 7.87
C GLN A 26 -3.46 1.66 7.80
N LEU A 27 -2.15 1.45 7.92
CA LEU A 27 -1.53 0.12 7.86
C LEU A 27 -2.00 -0.80 9.01
N LEU A 28 -2.23 -0.24 10.21
CA LEU A 28 -2.83 -0.99 11.33
C LEU A 28 -4.30 -1.36 11.08
N LEU A 29 -5.06 -0.51 10.38
CA LEU A 29 -6.43 -0.81 9.96
C LEU A 29 -6.44 -1.89 8.88
N GLU A 30 -5.68 -1.71 7.80
CA GLU A 30 -5.53 -2.68 6.71
C GLU A 30 -5.08 -4.06 7.22
N GLU A 31 -4.11 -4.12 8.13
CA GLU A 31 -3.67 -5.38 8.74
C GLU A 31 -4.80 -6.04 9.54
N ARG A 32 -5.59 -5.25 10.29
CA ARG A 32 -6.74 -5.76 11.05
C ARG A 32 -7.83 -6.29 10.12
N LEU A 33 -8.19 -5.54 9.08
CA LEU A 33 -9.17 -5.95 8.08
C LEU A 33 -8.72 -7.26 7.42
N LEU A 34 -7.50 -7.32 6.89
CA LEU A 34 -6.93 -8.51 6.26
C LEU A 34 -6.90 -9.76 7.17
N ARG A 35 -6.70 -9.58 8.48
CA ARG A 35 -6.58 -10.70 9.44
C ARG A 35 -7.89 -11.10 10.12
N THR A 36 -8.91 -10.24 10.12
CA THR A 36 -10.12 -10.42 10.97
C THR A 36 -11.47 -10.16 10.27
N SER A 37 -11.45 -9.75 8.99
CA SER A 37 -12.62 -9.67 8.10
C SER A 37 -12.57 -10.81 7.06
N ASN A 38 -13.74 -11.20 6.54
CA ASN A 38 -13.87 -12.00 5.32
C ASN A 38 -14.49 -11.19 4.17
N ASP A 39 -14.75 -9.91 4.40
CA ASP A 39 -15.38 -8.98 3.45
C ASP A 39 -14.32 -8.49 2.45
N ASN A 40 -14.78 -7.97 1.31
CA ASN A 40 -13.88 -7.31 0.36
C ASN A 40 -13.83 -5.82 0.68
N TRP A 41 -12.63 -5.25 0.70
CA TRP A 41 -12.39 -3.83 1.00
C TRP A 41 -11.57 -3.15 -0.09
N CYS A 42 -11.92 -1.91 -0.38
CA CYS A 42 -11.08 -0.96 -1.08
C CYS A 42 -10.86 0.23 -0.13
N VAL A 43 -9.64 0.36 0.39
CA VAL A 43 -9.25 1.50 1.22
C VAL A 43 -8.46 2.47 0.35
N ILE A 44 -8.95 3.71 0.25
CA ILE A 44 -8.32 4.81 -0.50
C ILE A 44 -7.97 5.90 0.50
N ASN A 45 -6.75 6.43 0.44
CA ASN A 45 -6.32 7.56 1.26
C ASN A 45 -5.56 8.57 0.39
N ASP A 46 -6.08 9.78 0.24
CA ASP A 46 -5.40 10.86 -0.49
C ASP A 46 -4.45 11.61 0.44
N GLY A 47 -3.15 11.33 0.32
CA GLY A 47 -2.10 11.92 1.14
C GLY A 47 -1.98 11.29 2.54
N THR A 48 -0.84 11.51 3.18
CA THR A 48 -0.64 11.22 4.60
C THR A 48 0.20 12.31 5.25
N SER A 49 -0.09 12.64 6.51
CA SER A 49 0.74 13.55 7.30
C SER A 49 0.99 13.00 8.72
N PRO A 50 2.21 13.12 9.28
CA PRO A 50 3.43 13.63 8.65
C PRO A 50 4.03 12.64 7.62
N PRO A 51 4.99 13.10 6.79
CA PRO A 51 5.77 12.22 5.90
C PRO A 51 6.46 11.06 6.64
N ALA A 52 6.54 9.91 5.97
CA ALA A 52 7.11 8.68 6.55
C ALA A 52 7.82 7.81 5.50
N ILE A 53 8.67 6.91 5.99
CA ILE A 53 9.33 5.87 5.22
C ILE A 53 8.67 4.53 5.54
N VAL A 54 8.03 3.89 4.55
CA VAL A 54 7.34 2.61 4.73
C VAL A 54 8.16 1.47 4.14
N MET A 55 8.81 0.70 5.01
CA MET A 55 9.59 -0.50 4.70
C MET A 55 8.72 -1.76 4.67
N GLY A 56 9.04 -2.72 3.81
CA GLY A 56 8.47 -4.08 3.89
C GLY A 56 8.91 -4.81 5.15
N ILE A 57 8.10 -5.77 5.64
CA ILE A 57 8.28 -6.46 6.93
C ILE A 57 9.70 -7.04 7.15
N SER A 58 10.29 -7.65 6.13
CA SER A 58 11.64 -8.25 6.16
C SER A 58 12.77 -7.25 5.90
N GLY A 59 12.46 -5.96 5.75
CA GLY A 59 13.41 -4.89 5.46
C GLY A 59 14.41 -4.67 6.59
N LYS A 60 15.65 -4.35 6.20
CA LYS A 60 16.77 -4.05 7.08
C LYS A 60 17.20 -2.59 6.90
N PRO A 61 17.06 -1.70 7.91
CA PRO A 61 17.31 -0.26 7.76
C PRO A 61 18.69 0.06 7.18
N GLU A 62 19.74 -0.60 7.68
CA GLU A 62 21.13 -0.40 7.27
C GLU A 62 21.38 -0.71 5.79
N LYS A 63 20.63 -1.66 5.22
CA LYS A 63 20.73 -2.05 3.80
C LYS A 63 19.88 -1.21 2.85
N LEU A 64 18.79 -0.60 3.34
CA LEU A 64 17.77 0.02 2.49
C LEU A 64 17.72 1.55 2.62
N LEU A 65 18.14 2.10 3.77
CA LEU A 65 18.04 3.51 4.10
C LEU A 65 19.42 4.16 4.26
N ASP A 66 19.48 5.46 4.03
CA ASP A 66 20.51 6.35 4.59
C ASP A 66 20.12 6.71 6.04
N VAL A 67 20.50 5.83 6.98
CA VAL A 67 20.05 5.91 8.38
C VAL A 67 20.52 7.19 9.07
N GLU A 68 21.69 7.74 8.70
CA GLU A 68 22.19 8.99 9.27
C GLU A 68 21.30 10.19 8.89
N LYS A 69 20.90 10.29 7.62
CA LYS A 69 19.94 11.32 7.18
C LYS A 69 18.58 11.13 7.83
N VAL A 70 18.06 9.90 7.87
CA VAL A 70 16.76 9.59 8.48
C VAL A 70 16.68 10.01 9.95
N VAL A 71 17.73 9.75 10.74
CA VAL A 71 17.81 10.16 12.15
C VAL A 71 18.02 11.66 12.31
N LYS A 72 18.80 12.29 11.42
CA LYS A 72 19.05 13.74 11.43
C LYS A 72 17.79 14.56 11.09
N ASP A 73 17.03 14.10 10.10
CA ASP A 73 15.85 14.78 9.56
C ASP A 73 14.54 14.33 10.26
N ASP A 74 14.66 13.50 11.31
CA ASP A 74 13.59 12.96 12.18
C ASP A 74 12.42 12.28 11.44
N LEU A 75 12.74 11.55 10.37
CA LEU A 75 11.74 10.88 9.53
C LEU A 75 11.23 9.60 10.21
N CYS A 76 9.90 9.48 10.31
CA CYS A 76 9.25 8.27 10.82
C CYS A 76 9.54 7.06 9.92
N VAL A 77 10.00 5.94 10.48
CA VAL A 77 10.24 4.69 9.74
C VAL A 77 9.28 3.62 10.22
N ILE A 78 8.43 3.13 9.31
CA ILE A 78 7.40 2.13 9.57
C ILE A 78 7.78 0.82 8.86
N LYS A 79 7.76 -0.30 9.57
CA LYS A 79 7.67 -1.63 8.94
C LYS A 79 6.20 -1.98 8.79
N ARG A 80 5.72 -2.14 7.55
CA ARG A 80 4.36 -2.64 7.27
C ARG A 80 4.30 -4.16 7.38
N PHE A 81 3.10 -4.69 7.59
CA PHE A 81 2.82 -6.14 7.65
C PHE A 81 3.14 -6.92 6.37
N SER A 82 3.15 -6.26 5.21
CA SER A 82 3.37 -6.90 3.91
C SER A 82 4.85 -6.87 3.46
N GLY A 83 5.18 -7.77 2.53
CA GLY A 83 6.51 -7.82 1.89
C GLY A 83 6.68 -6.75 0.80
N GLY A 84 7.84 -6.77 0.13
CA GLY A 84 8.16 -5.88 -0.99
C GLY A 84 9.17 -4.78 -0.64
N GLY A 85 9.22 -3.74 -1.48
CA GLY A 85 10.20 -2.64 -1.37
C GLY A 85 9.94 -1.66 -0.22
N THR A 86 10.79 -0.64 -0.16
CA THR A 86 10.64 0.53 0.72
C THR A 86 10.22 1.73 -0.12
N VAL A 87 9.33 2.57 0.42
CA VAL A 87 8.86 3.81 -0.22
C VAL A 87 8.94 4.97 0.78
N VAL A 88 9.04 6.19 0.28
CA VAL A 88 8.81 7.44 1.04
C VAL A 88 7.41 7.93 0.67
N VAL A 89 6.64 8.38 1.65
CA VAL A 89 5.24 8.79 1.48
C VAL A 89 4.92 10.04 2.30
N ASP A 90 3.97 10.83 1.81
CA ASP A 90 3.67 12.20 2.24
C ASP A 90 2.28 12.65 1.74
N GLU A 91 1.96 13.93 1.85
CA GLU A 91 0.70 14.54 1.39
C GLU A 91 0.47 14.43 -0.14
N ASP A 92 1.48 14.09 -0.94
CA ASP A 92 1.32 13.83 -2.38
C ASP A 92 1.14 12.35 -2.73
N THR A 93 1.09 11.48 -1.73
CA THR A 93 0.95 10.04 -1.93
C THR A 93 -0.51 9.61 -1.88
N LEU A 94 -1.06 9.18 -3.01
CA LEU A 94 -2.35 8.50 -3.05
C LEU A 94 -2.16 7.00 -2.77
N PHE A 95 -2.84 6.48 -1.75
CA PHE A 95 -2.85 5.06 -1.40
C PHE A 95 -4.13 4.39 -1.89
N VAL A 96 -3.99 3.18 -2.42
CA VAL A 96 -5.12 2.30 -2.78
C VAL A 96 -4.79 0.88 -2.36
N SER A 97 -5.60 0.32 -1.47
CA SER A 97 -5.44 -1.02 -0.92
C SER A 97 -6.68 -1.87 -1.19
N LEU A 98 -6.50 -2.93 -1.98
CA LEU A 98 -7.54 -3.91 -2.30
C LEU A 98 -7.34 -5.18 -1.45
N ILE A 99 -8.30 -5.44 -0.56
CA ILE A 99 -8.38 -6.67 0.24
C ILE A 99 -9.56 -7.46 -0.31
N CYS A 100 -9.31 -8.60 -0.94
CA CYS A 100 -10.36 -9.38 -1.62
C CYS A 100 -10.32 -10.84 -1.19
N SER A 101 -11.49 -11.44 -0.95
CA SER A 101 -11.59 -12.89 -0.86
C SER A 101 -11.24 -13.53 -2.21
N ARG A 102 -10.53 -14.66 -2.19
CA ARG A 102 -10.08 -15.35 -3.42
C ARG A 102 -11.24 -15.77 -4.33
N SER A 103 -12.44 -15.94 -3.78
CA SER A 103 -13.67 -16.31 -4.48
C SER A 103 -14.46 -15.12 -5.03
N ALA A 104 -14.13 -13.88 -4.67
CA ALA A 104 -14.89 -12.71 -5.11
C ALA A 104 -14.78 -12.42 -6.61
N VAL A 105 -13.60 -12.65 -7.19
CA VAL A 105 -13.36 -12.50 -8.64
C VAL A 105 -12.90 -13.84 -9.19
N PRO A 106 -13.77 -14.60 -9.87
CA PRO A 106 -13.39 -15.83 -10.56
C PRO A 106 -12.22 -15.58 -11.52
N ASP A 107 -11.33 -16.57 -11.63
CA ASP A 107 -10.18 -16.59 -12.54
C ASP A 107 -9.15 -15.45 -12.39
N LEU A 108 -9.22 -14.65 -11.32
CA LEU A 108 -8.25 -13.58 -11.06
C LEU A 108 -6.85 -14.14 -10.78
N GLN A 109 -5.94 -13.94 -11.74
CA GLN A 109 -4.53 -14.28 -11.60
C GLN A 109 -3.82 -13.23 -10.72
N LEU A 110 -3.67 -13.55 -9.43
CA LEU A 110 -2.97 -12.73 -8.43
C LEU A 110 -1.43 -12.71 -8.66
N TYR A 111 -0.98 -12.08 -9.74
CA TYR A 111 0.44 -11.89 -10.05
C TYR A 111 0.76 -10.42 -10.39
N PRO A 112 1.78 -9.81 -9.76
CA PRO A 112 2.16 -8.41 -10.00
C PRO A 112 2.50 -8.04 -11.46
N ARG A 113 2.79 -9.02 -12.32
CA ARG A 113 3.31 -8.81 -13.68
C ARG A 113 2.36 -8.03 -14.60
N HIS A 114 1.05 -8.15 -14.45
CA HIS A 114 0.11 -7.39 -15.30
C HIS A 114 -0.01 -5.93 -14.87
N ILE A 115 0.01 -5.65 -13.56
CA ILE A 115 -0.08 -4.30 -13.00
C ILE A 115 1.23 -3.52 -13.26
N MET A 116 2.39 -4.16 -13.13
CA MET A 116 3.69 -3.52 -13.37
C MET A 116 3.97 -3.15 -14.84
N ASN A 117 3.11 -3.52 -15.79
CA ASN A 117 3.24 -3.07 -17.19
C ASN A 117 2.69 -1.64 -17.40
N TRP A 118 2.01 -1.05 -16.42
CA TRP A 118 1.32 0.25 -16.57
C TRP A 118 2.11 1.46 -16.05
N THR A 119 3.31 1.28 -15.49
CA THR A 119 4.06 2.35 -14.79
C THR A 119 5.50 2.46 -15.30
N GLU A 120 5.78 3.43 -16.18
CA GLU A 120 7.14 3.82 -16.60
C GLU A 120 7.27 5.35 -16.79
N LEU A 121 8.39 5.94 -16.31
CA LEU A 121 8.97 7.28 -16.57
C LEU A 121 8.87 8.42 -15.52
N LEU A 122 9.95 8.58 -14.72
CA LEU A 122 10.44 9.79 -14.02
C LEU A 122 9.49 10.42 -12.95
N ASP A 123 9.87 11.46 -12.18
CA ASP A 123 10.83 11.55 -11.05
C ASP A 123 10.35 12.73 -10.15
N SER A 124 10.79 13.07 -8.92
CA SER A 124 12.04 12.81 -8.19
C SER A 124 11.91 12.97 -6.65
N ARG A 125 11.84 11.88 -5.88
CA ARG A 125 11.92 11.86 -4.39
C ARG A 125 12.80 10.71 -3.81
N MET A 126 13.60 10.05 -4.67
CA MET A 126 14.17 8.73 -4.39
C MET A 126 15.54 8.71 -3.67
N ALA A 127 16.11 9.87 -3.31
CA ALA A 127 17.46 9.98 -2.75
C ALA A 127 17.67 9.29 -1.38
N TYR A 128 16.58 8.89 -0.70
CA TYR A 128 16.59 8.19 0.58
C TYR A 128 16.72 6.66 0.45
N LEU A 129 16.59 6.10 -0.76
CA LEU A 129 16.51 4.66 -0.99
C LEU A 129 17.78 4.11 -1.65
N LYS A 130 18.41 3.12 -1.00
CA LYS A 130 19.54 2.37 -1.57
C LYS A 130 19.07 1.37 -2.62
N VAL A 131 19.87 1.13 -3.65
CA VAL A 131 19.64 0.01 -4.60
C VAL A 131 19.83 -1.32 -3.86
N PRO A 132 18.83 -2.23 -3.85
CA PRO A 132 18.91 -3.45 -3.07
C PRO A 132 19.83 -4.51 -3.70
N GLU A 133 20.68 -5.14 -2.89
CA GLU A 133 21.58 -6.26 -3.29
C GLU A 133 20.86 -7.44 -3.95
N ARG A 134 19.58 -7.65 -3.62
CA ARG A 134 18.71 -8.65 -4.25
C ARG A 134 17.53 -7.97 -4.92
N ALA A 135 17.61 -7.88 -6.24
CA ALA A 135 16.54 -7.40 -7.10
C ALA A 135 15.87 -8.57 -7.86
N PRO A 136 14.55 -8.51 -8.11
CA PRO A 136 13.90 -9.42 -9.06
C PRO A 136 14.49 -9.27 -10.48
N ALA A 137 14.52 -10.35 -11.26
CA ALA A 137 15.11 -10.34 -12.61
C ALA A 137 14.49 -9.29 -13.56
N TYR A 138 13.21 -8.95 -13.39
CA TYR A 138 12.53 -7.91 -14.18
C TYR A 138 12.99 -6.48 -13.87
N ARG A 139 13.74 -6.25 -12.78
CA ARG A 139 14.29 -4.93 -12.46
C ARG A 139 15.42 -4.53 -13.42
N GLN A 140 16.15 -5.50 -13.98
CA GLN A 140 17.23 -5.29 -14.97
C GLN A 140 18.32 -4.29 -14.55
N ALA A 141 18.51 -4.07 -13.24
CA ALA A 141 19.40 -3.04 -12.69
C ALA A 141 19.13 -1.61 -13.18
N ARG A 142 17.89 -1.31 -13.63
CA ARG A 142 17.42 0.04 -13.95
C ARG A 142 17.52 0.97 -12.72
N ASP A 143 17.66 2.26 -12.98
CA ASP A 143 17.64 3.27 -11.92
C ASP A 143 16.24 3.30 -11.25
N HIS A 144 16.14 3.92 -10.08
CA HIS A 144 14.84 4.13 -9.44
C HIS A 144 13.94 5.09 -10.23
N SER A 145 14.52 6.07 -10.93
CA SER A 145 13.80 7.04 -11.76
C SER A 145 13.20 6.43 -13.05
N ASP A 146 13.81 5.36 -13.58
CA ASP A 146 13.33 4.62 -14.77
C ASP A 146 12.08 3.76 -14.50
N PHE A 147 11.69 3.57 -13.23
CA PHE A 147 10.67 2.58 -12.82
C PHE A 147 9.35 3.19 -12.30
N ILE A 148 9.34 4.48 -11.98
CA ILE A 148 8.16 5.21 -11.48
C ILE A 148 7.68 6.15 -12.57
N CYS A 149 6.39 6.50 -12.60
CA CYS A 149 5.86 7.58 -13.44
C CYS A 149 5.00 8.54 -12.64
N ARG A 150 4.81 9.77 -13.14
CA ARG A 150 3.89 10.73 -12.56
C ARG A 150 2.45 10.43 -13.02
N LEU A 151 1.57 10.03 -12.08
CA LEU A 151 0.17 9.75 -12.40
C LEU A 151 -0.57 10.96 -13.01
N GLN A 152 -0.21 12.18 -12.61
CA GLN A 152 -0.72 13.44 -13.19
C GLN A 152 -0.51 13.58 -14.71
N ASP A 153 0.44 12.84 -15.31
CA ASP A 153 0.69 12.91 -16.75
C ASP A 153 -0.28 12.00 -17.55
N PHE A 154 -1.04 11.16 -16.83
CA PHE A 154 -2.06 10.23 -17.37
C PHE A 154 -3.48 10.53 -16.86
N PHE A 155 -3.63 11.11 -15.67
CA PHE A 155 -4.91 11.38 -15.01
C PHE A 155 -5.07 12.87 -14.68
N PRO A 156 -6.18 13.53 -15.09
CA PRO A 156 -6.38 14.97 -14.88
C PRO A 156 -6.38 15.47 -13.43
N SER A 157 -6.76 14.62 -12.47
CA SER A 157 -6.76 14.91 -11.04
C SER A 157 -6.69 13.62 -10.21
N ARG A 158 -6.40 13.74 -8.91
CA ARG A 158 -6.45 12.60 -7.96
C ARG A 158 -7.87 12.06 -7.83
N GLU A 159 -8.85 12.96 -7.70
CA GLU A 159 -10.29 12.67 -7.70
C GLU A 159 -10.69 11.84 -8.93
N TYR A 160 -10.33 12.26 -10.14
CA TYR A 160 -10.64 11.52 -11.37
C TYR A 160 -10.03 10.11 -11.39
N PHE A 161 -8.80 9.94 -10.91
CA PHE A 161 -8.17 8.62 -10.80
C PHE A 161 -8.88 7.73 -9.77
N VAL A 162 -9.27 8.29 -8.62
CA VAL A 162 -10.04 7.60 -7.57
C VAL A 162 -11.42 7.17 -8.06
N ASP A 163 -12.11 8.01 -8.82
CA ASP A 163 -13.39 7.68 -9.43
C ASP A 163 -13.25 6.62 -10.54
N THR A 164 -12.20 6.73 -11.36
CA THR A 164 -11.86 5.69 -12.37
C THR A 164 -11.64 4.32 -11.71
N ILE A 165 -11.07 4.27 -10.50
CA ILE A 165 -10.92 3.03 -9.73
C ILE A 165 -12.29 2.52 -9.26
N ALA A 166 -13.17 3.39 -8.75
CA ALA A 166 -14.51 3.01 -8.33
C ALA A 166 -15.32 2.44 -9.51
N GLU A 167 -15.37 3.14 -10.65
CA GLU A 167 -15.98 2.65 -11.90
C GLU A 167 -15.38 1.30 -12.35
N GLY A 168 -14.06 1.14 -12.25
CA GLY A 168 -13.37 -0.12 -12.52
C GLY A 168 -13.85 -1.27 -11.63
N LEU A 169 -14.00 -1.02 -10.33
CA LEU A 169 -14.46 -2.01 -9.35
C LEU A 169 -15.95 -2.36 -9.51
N GLU A 170 -16.80 -1.40 -9.89
CA GLU A 170 -18.24 -1.65 -10.13
C GLU A 170 -18.49 -2.75 -11.16
N HIS A 171 -17.62 -2.94 -12.15
CA HIS A 171 -17.75 -4.04 -13.12
C HIS A 171 -17.80 -5.43 -12.47
N HIS A 172 -17.15 -5.60 -11.30
CA HIS A 172 -17.03 -6.88 -10.59
C HIS A 172 -17.77 -6.91 -9.24
N PHE A 173 -17.98 -5.76 -8.60
CA PHE A 173 -18.51 -5.65 -7.24
C PHE A 173 -19.77 -4.79 -7.16
N ILE A 174 -20.51 -4.92 -6.06
CA ILE A 174 -21.45 -3.90 -5.58
C ILE A 174 -20.70 -3.05 -4.56
N LEU A 175 -20.51 -1.76 -4.84
CA LEU A 175 -19.81 -0.86 -3.91
C LEU A 175 -20.76 -0.43 -2.78
N GLY A 176 -20.24 -0.37 -1.56
CA GLY A 176 -20.87 0.29 -0.41
C GLY A 176 -19.86 1.18 0.29
N GLU A 177 -20.17 2.47 0.45
CA GLU A 177 -19.30 3.43 1.14
C GLU A 177 -19.43 3.30 2.67
N GLU A 178 -18.29 3.37 3.36
CA GLU A 178 -18.15 3.13 4.80
C GLU A 178 -17.63 4.38 5.53
N ASN A 179 -18.03 4.55 6.79
CA ASN A 179 -17.45 5.58 7.66
C ASN A 179 -16.29 5.02 8.50
N LEU A 180 -15.18 5.77 8.62
CA LEU A 180 -14.02 5.36 9.42
C LEU A 180 -14.38 5.01 10.87
N ASN A 181 -15.27 5.77 11.53
CA ASN A 181 -15.62 5.53 12.92
C ASN A 181 -16.39 4.20 13.08
N ASP A 182 -17.39 3.97 12.23
CA ASP A 182 -18.18 2.74 12.23
C ASP A 182 -17.29 1.50 12.00
N VAL A 183 -16.31 1.61 11.08
CA VAL A 183 -15.32 0.55 10.83
C VAL A 183 -14.36 0.37 12.01
N VAL A 184 -13.89 1.45 12.64
CA VAL A 184 -13.03 1.34 13.83
C VAL A 184 -13.77 0.65 14.97
N ASP A 185 -15.03 1.00 15.21
CA ASP A 185 -15.87 0.41 16.26
C ASP A 185 -16.21 -1.07 15.96
N GLU A 186 -16.60 -1.42 14.73
CA GLU A 186 -16.91 -2.81 14.31
C GLU A 186 -15.72 -3.78 14.49
N PHE A 187 -14.50 -3.24 14.38
CA PHE A 187 -13.26 -4.01 14.45
C PHE A 187 -12.47 -3.81 15.76
N ALA A 188 -12.90 -2.92 16.67
CA ALA A 188 -12.18 -2.58 17.90
C ALA A 188 -11.87 -3.80 18.79
N GLU A 189 -12.85 -4.68 18.98
CA GLU A 189 -12.72 -5.89 19.82
C GLU A 189 -11.98 -7.05 19.12
N ARG A 190 -11.72 -6.96 17.80
CA ARG A 190 -11.08 -8.04 17.03
C ARG A 190 -9.56 -8.03 17.23
N SER A 191 -9.13 -8.72 18.29
CA SER A 191 -7.70 -8.93 18.56
C SER A 191 -6.98 -9.69 17.44
N HIS A 192 -5.76 -9.24 17.12
CA HIS A 192 -4.81 -9.93 16.26
C HIS A 192 -3.39 -9.53 16.66
N ILE A 193 -2.38 -10.30 16.24
CA ILE A 193 -0.97 -9.90 16.41
C ILE A 193 -0.59 -8.99 15.24
N SER A 194 -0.45 -7.69 15.51
CA SER A 194 0.06 -6.72 14.55
C SER A 194 1.53 -7.01 14.23
N SER A 195 1.86 -7.05 12.94
CA SER A 195 3.23 -7.03 12.43
C SER A 195 3.67 -5.62 12.04
N THR A 196 2.73 -4.70 11.86
CA THR A 196 2.98 -3.29 11.56
C THR A 196 3.52 -2.57 12.81
N ASN A 197 4.67 -1.90 12.66
CA ASN A 197 5.36 -1.22 13.76
C ASN A 197 6.19 -0.02 13.27
N VAL A 198 6.38 0.98 14.15
CA VAL A 198 7.35 2.07 13.97
C VAL A 198 8.69 1.61 14.55
N LEU A 199 9.79 1.85 13.83
CA LEU A 199 11.14 1.61 14.35
C LEU A 199 11.56 2.76 15.28
N SER A 200 12.07 2.40 16.46
CA SER A 200 12.60 3.39 17.39
C SER A 200 13.94 3.97 16.89
N ARG A 201 14.35 5.11 17.47
CA ARG A 201 15.71 5.65 17.25
C ARG A 201 16.80 4.66 17.66
N ASP A 202 16.55 3.81 18.66
CA ASP A 202 17.48 2.77 19.08
C ASP A 202 17.58 1.62 18.07
N ASP A 203 16.48 1.22 17.41
CA ASP A 203 16.49 0.24 16.32
C ASP A 203 17.32 0.75 15.13
N LEU A 204 17.12 2.02 14.77
CA LEU A 204 17.88 2.68 13.70
C LEU A 204 19.37 2.81 14.08
N ALA A 205 19.68 3.25 15.29
CA ALA A 205 21.07 3.39 15.77
C ALA A 205 21.78 2.04 15.94
N ALA A 206 21.08 0.98 16.35
CA ALA A 206 21.61 -0.38 16.40
C ALA A 206 21.94 -0.91 15.00
N SER A 207 21.13 -0.55 13.98
CA SER A 207 21.37 -0.94 12.59
C SER A 207 22.71 -0.42 12.05
N LEU A 208 23.18 0.76 12.49
CA LEU A 208 24.50 1.31 12.12
C LEU A 208 25.67 0.52 12.73
N LYS A 209 25.51 -0.06 13.93
CA LYS A 209 26.56 -0.83 14.63
C LYS A 209 26.88 -2.18 13.98
N HIS A 210 26.09 -2.62 13.00
CA HIS A 210 26.32 -3.83 12.23
C HIS A 210 27.16 -3.62 10.96
N LEU A 211 27.61 -2.38 10.69
CA LEU A 211 28.47 -2.01 9.57
C LEU A 211 29.94 -1.74 9.97
N SER A 212 30.27 -1.84 11.26
CA SER A 212 31.60 -1.63 11.85
C SER A 212 32.28 -2.94 12.26
#